data_AF-A0A1I7V0P5-F1
#
_entry.id   AF-A0A1I7V0P5-F1
#
_cell.length_a   1.000
_cell.length_b   1.000
_cell.length_c   1.000
_cell.angle_alpha   90.00
_cell.angle_beta   90.00
_cell.angle_gamma   90.00
#
_symmetry.space_group_name_H-M   'P 1'
#
loop_
_entity.id
_entity.type
_entity.pdbx_description
1 polymer ?
#
loop_
_entity_poly.entity_id
_entity_poly.type
_entity_poly.pdbx_seq_one_letter_code
_entity_poly.pdbx_strand_id
1 'polypeptide(L)'
;MFFNDKENAKATDILEFHQRLSQHVDNSKLRVDRIIKRLPDALRRLSEIVQDIDITRIQEKNRIANLYTSLDDDVSKTLQWIVHLVSYEKNEGKALERKTKLRKLKKGGIWTGSVQATNII
;
A
#
# COMPACT_ATOMS: atom_id res chain seq x y z
N MET A 1 44.40 40.18 -6.78
CA MET A 1 43.46 40.02 -5.66
C MET A 1 42.38 39.04 -6.12
N PHE A 2 42.59 37.71 -5.97
CA PHE A 2 41.73 36.67 -6.57
C PHE A 2 41.47 35.47 -5.64
N PHE A 3 41.79 35.58 -4.34
CA PHE A 3 41.66 34.47 -3.39
C PHE A 3 40.32 34.42 -2.65
N ASN A 4 39.44 35.41 -2.82
CA ASN A 4 38.22 35.55 -2.01
C ASN A 4 36.96 34.94 -2.64
N ASP A 5 36.95 34.69 -3.95
CA ASP A 5 35.73 34.28 -4.66
C ASP A 5 35.40 32.78 -4.48
N LYS A 6 36.42 31.93 -4.32
CA LYS A 6 36.23 30.48 -4.10
C LYS A 6 35.72 30.14 -2.69
N GLU A 7 36.10 30.91 -1.68
CA GLU A 7 35.59 30.73 -0.31
C GLU A 7 34.16 31.24 -0.17
N ASN A 8 33.85 32.39 -0.80
CA ASN A 8 32.50 32.92 -0.87
C ASN A 8 31.54 32.02 -1.68
N ALA A 9 32.02 31.37 -2.76
CA ALA A 9 31.23 30.41 -3.52
C ALA A 9 30.86 29.17 -2.67
N LYS A 10 31.81 28.61 -1.92
CA LYS A 10 31.55 27.46 -1.02
C LYS A 10 30.60 27.82 0.12
N ALA A 11 30.70 29.02 0.68
CA ALA A 11 29.79 29.49 1.72
C ALA A 11 28.36 29.63 1.17
N THR A 12 28.21 30.16 -0.05
CA THR A 12 26.92 30.27 -0.75
C THR A 12 26.33 28.89 -1.03
N ASP A 13 27.12 27.93 -1.53
CA ASP A 13 26.68 26.55 -1.80
C ASP A 13 26.19 25.83 -0.53
N ILE A 14 26.88 26.03 0.60
CA ILE A 14 26.49 25.45 1.90
C ILE A 14 25.17 26.06 2.39
N LEU A 15 25.02 27.38 2.30
CA LEU A 15 23.77 28.07 2.67
C LEU A 15 22.59 27.62 1.80
N GLU A 16 22.79 27.51 0.49
CA GLU A 16 21.77 26.98 -0.43
C GLU A 16 21.40 25.54 -0.09
N PHE A 17 22.39 24.69 0.22
CA PHE A 17 22.14 23.33 0.65
C PHE A 17 21.30 23.28 1.94
N HIS A 18 21.64 24.06 2.96
CA HIS A 18 20.87 24.13 4.20
C HIS A 18 19.45 24.63 3.96
N GLN A 19 19.26 25.62 3.07
CA GLN A 19 17.94 26.11 2.72
C GLN A 19 17.10 25.04 2.02
N ARG A 20 17.66 24.33 1.03
CA ARG A 20 16.98 23.22 0.33
C ARG A 20 16.64 22.09 1.30
N LEU A 21 17.53 21.76 2.23
CA LEU A 21 17.30 20.75 3.25
C LEU A 21 16.16 21.16 4.20
N SER A 22 16.15 22.42 4.67
CA SER A 22 15.08 22.93 5.52
C SER A 22 13.73 22.86 4.82
N GLN A 23 13.65 23.32 3.57
CA GLN A 23 12.43 23.24 2.76
C GLN A 23 11.98 21.79 2.56
N HIS A 24 12.90 20.87 2.32
CA HIS A 24 12.59 19.45 2.19
C HIS A 24 12.02 18.87 3.49
N VAL A 25 12.59 19.21 4.64
CA VAL A 25 12.10 18.79 5.96
C VAL A 25 10.71 19.34 6.23
N ASP A 26 10.48 20.62 5.98
CA ASP A 26 9.18 21.25 6.22
C ASP A 26 8.09 20.70 5.28
N ASN A 27 8.43 20.48 4.00
CA ASN A 27 7.55 19.78 3.07
C ASN A 27 7.23 18.36 3.56
N SER A 28 8.22 17.64 4.08
CA SER A 28 8.01 16.29 4.60
C SER A 28 7.09 16.28 5.83
N LYS A 29 7.26 17.23 6.74
CA LYS A 29 6.35 17.40 7.90
C LYS A 29 4.91 17.64 7.44
N LEU A 30 4.70 18.54 6.47
CA LEU A 30 3.36 18.81 5.92
C LEU A 30 2.72 17.60 5.25
N ARG A 31 3.52 16.77 4.56
CA ARG A 31 3.06 15.51 3.96
C ARG A 31 2.63 14.52 5.04
N VAL A 32 3.46 14.33 6.07
CA VAL A 32 3.15 13.45 7.21
C VAL A 32 1.88 13.91 7.93
N ASP A 33 1.74 15.21 8.20
CA ASP A 33 0.55 15.77 8.86
C ASP A 33 -0.72 15.51 8.05
N ARG A 34 -0.67 15.64 6.72
CA ARG A 34 -1.80 15.30 5.85
C ARG A 34 -2.14 13.82 5.93
N ILE A 35 -1.14 12.94 5.89
CA ILE A 35 -1.33 11.49 6.01
C ILE A 35 -2.01 11.17 7.35
N ILE A 36 -1.46 11.65 8.47
CA ILE A 36 -2.01 11.38 9.81
C ILE A 36 -3.47 11.84 9.92
N LYS A 37 -3.79 13.03 9.38
CA LYS A 37 -5.14 13.59 9.45
C LYS A 37 -6.15 12.91 8.54
N ARG A 38 -5.76 12.49 7.33
CA ARG A 38 -6.70 12.04 6.29
C ARG A 38 -6.75 10.52 6.10
N LEU A 39 -5.67 9.82 6.41
CA LEU A 39 -5.59 8.37 6.20
C LEU A 39 -6.63 7.57 7.01
N PRO A 40 -6.95 7.90 8.28
CA PRO A 40 -7.97 7.16 9.03
C PRO A 40 -9.34 7.19 8.37
N ASP A 41 -9.77 8.36 7.88
CA ASP A 41 -11.03 8.51 7.15
C ASP A 41 -11.02 7.74 5.82
N ALA A 42 -9.88 7.75 5.12
CA ALA A 42 -9.72 7.01 3.88
C ALA A 42 -9.81 5.49 4.10
N LEU A 43 -9.21 4.97 5.18
CA LEU A 43 -9.32 3.57 5.59
C LEU A 43 -10.77 3.21 5.96
N ARG A 44 -11.48 4.09 6.67
CA ARG A 44 -12.89 3.88 7.01
C ARG A 44 -13.76 3.76 5.76
N ARG A 45 -13.62 4.69 4.81
CA ARG A 45 -14.34 4.66 3.52
C ARG A 45 -14.00 3.42 2.70
N LEU A 46 -12.74 2.98 2.71
CA LEU A 46 -12.35 1.74 2.03
C LEU A 46 -13.03 0.53 2.67
N SER A 47 -13.06 0.46 4.00
CA SER A 47 -13.74 -0.61 4.73
C SER A 47 -15.22 -0.67 4.38
N GLU A 48 -15.89 0.49 4.32
CA GLU A 48 -17.30 0.58 3.92
C GLU A 48 -17.54 0.07 2.50
N ILE A 49 -16.65 0.37 1.54
CA ILE A 49 -16.77 -0.13 0.17
C ILE A 49 -16.61 -1.65 0.13
N VAL A 50 -15.64 -2.21 0.85
CA VAL A 50 -15.34 -3.65 0.83
C VAL A 50 -16.38 -4.49 1.59
N GLN A 51 -17.05 -3.90 2.59
CA GLN A 51 -18.09 -4.56 3.37
C GLN A 51 -19.49 -4.43 2.76
N ASP A 52 -19.64 -3.64 1.69
CA ASP A 52 -20.90 -3.46 1.00
C ASP A 52 -21.30 -4.75 0.26
N ILE A 53 -22.32 -5.44 0.79
CA ILE A 53 -22.80 -6.74 0.28
C ILE A 53 -23.66 -6.60 -0.99
N ASP A 54 -24.14 -5.40 -1.29
CA ASP A 54 -25.13 -5.15 -2.35
C ASP A 54 -24.48 -4.70 -3.67
N ILE A 55 -23.15 -4.60 -3.72
CA ILE A 55 -22.43 -4.16 -4.92
C ILE A 55 -21.77 -5.31 -5.67
N THR A 56 -21.77 -5.20 -7.00
CA THR A 56 -21.00 -6.10 -7.86
C THR A 56 -19.50 -5.82 -7.73
N ARG A 57 -18.68 -6.83 -8.03
CA ARG A 57 -17.21 -6.70 -8.05
C ARG A 57 -16.70 -5.57 -8.97
N ILE A 58 -17.41 -5.26 -10.05
CA ILE A 58 -17.06 -4.15 -10.95
C ILE A 58 -17.34 -2.81 -10.27
N GLN A 59 -18.48 -2.67 -9.60
CA GLN A 59 -18.82 -1.46 -8.83
C GLN A 59 -17.86 -1.24 -7.66
N GLU A 60 -17.50 -2.30 -6.93
CA GLU A 60 -16.48 -2.26 -5.87
C GLU A 60 -15.16 -1.69 -6.41
N LYS A 61 -14.65 -2.27 -7.51
CA LYS A 61 -13.41 -1.80 -8.15
C LYS A 61 -13.47 -0.32 -8.53
N ASN A 62 -14.59 0.11 -9.11
CA ASN A 62 -14.78 1.51 -9.53
C ASN A 62 -14.85 2.45 -8.32
N ARG A 63 -15.54 2.06 -7.23
CA ARG A 63 -15.62 2.87 -6.00
C ARG A 63 -14.27 2.99 -5.31
N ILE A 64 -13.48 1.92 -5.27
CA ILE A 64 -12.11 1.94 -4.74
C ILE A 64 -11.22 2.86 -5.60
N ALA A 65 -11.31 2.78 -6.93
CA ALA A 65 -10.55 3.67 -7.82
C ALA A 65 -10.92 5.14 -7.58
N ASN A 66 -12.22 5.44 -7.45
CA ASN A 66 -12.70 6.79 -7.15
C ASN A 66 -12.25 7.28 -5.77
N LEU A 67 -12.17 6.40 -4.78
CA LEU A 67 -11.60 6.75 -3.48
C LEU A 67 -10.15 7.21 -3.66
N TYR A 68 -9.31 6.46 -4.38
CA TYR A 68 -7.91 6.82 -4.58
C TYR A 68 -7.70 8.14 -5.32
N THR A 69 -8.54 8.45 -6.31
CA THR A 69 -8.43 9.72 -7.06
C THR A 69 -8.94 10.92 -6.28
N SER A 70 -9.78 10.72 -5.27
CA SER A 70 -10.32 11.79 -4.42
C SER A 70 -9.39 12.22 -3.27
N LEU A 71 -8.32 11.48 -3.02
CA LEU A 71 -7.39 11.70 -1.90
C LEU A 71 -6.17 12.52 -2.36
N ASP A 72 -5.55 13.24 -1.42
CA ASP A 72 -4.20 13.79 -1.61
C ASP A 72 -3.25 12.66 -2.06
N ASP A 73 -2.33 12.95 -2.99
CA ASP A 73 -1.43 11.96 -3.60
C ASP A 73 -0.67 11.12 -2.55
N ASP A 74 -0.14 11.76 -1.51
CA ASP A 74 0.56 11.09 -0.41
C ASP A 74 -0.36 10.15 0.39
N VAL A 75 -1.61 10.56 0.61
CA VAL A 75 -2.61 9.74 1.35
C VAL A 75 -3.03 8.55 0.50
N SER A 76 -3.28 8.79 -0.80
CA SER A 76 -3.66 7.77 -1.78
C SER A 76 -2.58 6.70 -1.91
N LYS A 77 -1.32 7.09 -2.09
CA LYS A 77 -0.16 6.18 -2.16
C LYS A 77 0.00 5.38 -0.88
N THR A 78 -0.14 6.02 0.28
CA THR A 78 -0.04 5.34 1.58
C THR A 78 -1.15 4.30 1.75
N LEU A 79 -2.40 4.66 1.39
CA LEU A 79 -3.53 3.73 1.45
C LEU A 79 -3.33 2.53 0.52
N GLN A 80 -2.91 2.76 -0.72
CA GLN A 80 -2.61 1.69 -1.68
C GLN A 80 -1.51 0.75 -1.18
N TRP A 81 -0.46 1.28 -0.54
CA TRP A 81 0.60 0.48 0.05
C TRP A 81 0.09 -0.41 1.19
N ILE A 82 -0.75 0.12 2.09
CA ILE A 82 -1.38 -0.67 3.16
C ILE A 82 -2.23 -1.80 2.57
N VAL A 83 -3.07 -1.51 1.57
CA VAL A 83 -3.90 -2.52 0.90
C VAL A 83 -3.04 -3.59 0.24
N HIS A 84 -1.93 -3.19 -0.39
CA HIS A 84 -0.98 -4.11 -0.98
C HIS A 84 -0.38 -5.06 0.07
N LEU A 85 0.07 -4.54 1.21
CA LEU A 85 0.62 -5.34 2.30
C LEU A 85 -0.37 -6.37 2.83
N VAL A 86 -1.60 -5.94 3.14
CA VAL A 86 -2.65 -6.84 3.64
C VAL A 86 -3.00 -7.91 2.60
N SER A 87 -3.01 -7.55 1.31
CA SER A 87 -3.25 -8.51 0.23
C SER A 87 -2.10 -9.49 0.07
N TYR A 88 -0.86 -9.04 0.24
CA TYR A 88 0.33 -9.86 0.15
C TYR A 88 0.34 -10.94 1.25
N GLU A 89 0.10 -10.55 2.51
CA GLU A 89 0.01 -11.48 3.65
C GLU A 89 -1.08 -12.56 3.41
N LYS A 90 -2.25 -12.14 2.92
CA LYS A 90 -3.35 -13.05 2.60
C LYS A 90 -3.00 -14.05 1.49
N ASN A 91 -2.18 -13.63 0.53
CA ASN A 91 -1.79 -14.45 -0.62
C ASN A 91 -0.62 -15.39 -0.29
N GLU A 92 0.34 -14.98 0.54
CA GLU A 92 1.40 -15.87 1.04
C GLU A 92 0.84 -17.00 1.90
N GLY A 93 -0.12 -16.69 2.79
CA GLY A 93 -0.82 -17.71 3.58
C GLY A 93 -1.48 -18.78 2.69
N LYS A 94 -2.19 -18.35 1.64
CA LYS A 94 -2.80 -19.26 0.66
C LYS A 94 -1.77 -20.05 -0.16
N ALA A 95 -0.65 -19.43 -0.53
CA ALA A 95 0.42 -20.11 -1.26
C ALA A 95 1.11 -21.18 -0.40
N LEU A 96 1.31 -20.89 0.89
CA LEU A 96 1.87 -21.82 1.87
C LEU A 96 0.90 -22.98 2.14
N GLU A 97 -0.40 -22.72 2.28
CA GLU A 97 -1.43 -23.76 2.37
C GLU A 97 -1.44 -24.68 1.15
N ARG A 98 -1.38 -24.12 -0.07
CA ARG A 98 -1.31 -24.89 -1.32
C ARG A 98 -0.05 -25.76 -1.36
N LYS A 99 1.12 -25.20 -1.03
CA LYS A 99 2.38 -25.96 -0.94
C LYS A 99 2.29 -27.09 0.09
N THR A 100 1.66 -26.85 1.24
CA THR A 100 1.49 -27.83 2.31
C THR A 100 0.52 -28.94 1.91
N LYS A 101 -0.61 -28.61 1.26
CA LYS A 101 -1.56 -29.58 0.68
C LYS A 101 -0.88 -30.45 -0.37
N LEU A 102 -0.12 -29.86 -1.30
CA LEU A 102 0.65 -30.59 -2.29
C LEU A 102 1.71 -31.52 -1.68
N ARG A 103 2.38 -31.09 -0.59
CA ARG A 103 3.32 -31.94 0.15
C ARG A 103 2.63 -33.14 0.81
N LYS A 104 1.43 -32.97 1.38
CA LYS A 104 0.66 -34.08 1.97
C LYS A 104 0.21 -35.10 0.92
N LEU A 105 -0.24 -34.62 -0.24
CA LEU A 105 -0.61 -35.47 -1.38
C LEU A 105 0.59 -36.26 -1.94
N LYS A 106 1.76 -35.62 -2.08
CA LYS A 106 2.98 -36.28 -2.59
C LYS A 106 3.59 -37.32 -1.64
N LYS A 107 3.28 -37.25 -0.33
CA LYS A 107 3.74 -38.22 0.68
C LYS A 107 2.82 -39.44 0.83
N GLY A 108 1.86 -39.64 -0.09
CA GLY A 108 0.96 -40.81 -0.08
C GLY A 108 -0.19 -40.72 0.94
N GLY A 109 -0.48 -39.54 1.49
CA GLY A 109 -1.63 -39.36 2.38
C GLY A 109 -2.94 -39.31 1.60
N ILE A 110 -3.88 -40.21 1.91
CA ILE A 110 -5.26 -40.17 1.41
C ILE A 110 -5.93 -38.90 1.96
N TRP A 111 -6.45 -38.06 1.07
CA TRP A 111 -7.24 -36.90 1.44
C TRP A 111 -8.66 -37.35 1.78
N THR A 112 -9.00 -37.44 3.07
CA THR A 112 -10.37 -37.72 3.57
C THR A 112 -11.22 -36.45 3.66
N GLY A 113 -11.02 -35.49 2.76
CA GLY A 113 -11.95 -34.38 2.58
C GLY A 113 -13.06 -34.85 1.67
N SER A 114 -14.26 -35.01 2.22
CA SER A 114 -15.47 -35.44 1.54
C SER A 114 -15.71 -34.69 0.22
N VAL A 115 -15.29 -35.29 -0.90
CA VAL A 115 -15.91 -35.04 -2.20
C VAL A 115 -17.22 -35.81 -2.13
N GLN A 116 -18.34 -35.12 -1.91
CA GLN A 116 -19.59 -35.69 -2.38
C GLN A 116 -19.42 -35.85 -3.88
N ALA A 117 -19.29 -37.11 -4.31
CA ALA A 117 -19.41 -37.48 -5.69
C ALA A 117 -20.84 -37.09 -6.12
N THR A 118 -20.99 -35.91 -6.71
CA THR A 118 -22.21 -35.62 -7.47
C THR A 118 -22.12 -36.48 -8.72
N ASN A 119 -22.81 -37.62 -8.67
CA ASN A 119 -23.07 -38.47 -9.83
C ASN A 119 -23.59 -37.59 -10.97
N ILE A 120 -22.84 -37.53 -12.07
CA ILE A 120 -23.39 -37.15 -13.36
C ILE A 120 -24.12 -38.41 -13.84
N ILE A 121 -25.45 -38.36 -13.86
CA ILE A 121 -26.30 -39.27 -14.64
C ILE A 121 -26.44 -38.65 -16.03
#